data_AF-A0A8J8H0I6-F1
#
_entry.id   AF-A0A8J8H0I6-F1
#
_cell.length_a   1.000
_cell.length_b   1.000
_cell.length_c   1.000
_cell.angle_alpha   90.00
_cell.angle_beta   90.00
_cell.angle_gamma   90.00
#
_symmetry.space_group_name_H-M   'P 1'
#
loop_
_entity.id
_entity.type
_entity.pdbx_description
1 polymer ?
#
loop_
_entity_poly.entity_id
_entity_poly.type
_entity_poly.pdbx_seq_one_letter_code
_entity_poly.pdbx_strand_id
1 'polypeptide(L)' 'MLIETLSVREAREQLPSLLDRFRHGERTPVGVGSHRKTEAVVISVDVFNELT' A
#
# COMPACT_ATOMS: atom_id res chain seq x y z
N MET A 1 2.91 2.13 -14.61
CA MET A 1 2.86 2.92 -13.36
C MET A 1 3.97 2.44 -12.44
N LEU A 2 4.79 3.33 -11.90
CA LEU A 2 5.71 2.98 -10.82
C LEU A 2 4.91 3.05 -9.52
N ILE A 3 4.61 1.91 -8.91
CA ILE A 3 4.01 1.84 -7.58
C ILE A 3 5.13 2.11 -6.58
N GLU A 4 4.96 3.13 -5.74
CA GLU A 4 5.86 3.37 -4.61
C GLU A 4 5.94 2.09 -3.78
N THR A 5 7.16 1.58 -3.57
CA THR A 5 7.36 0.32 -2.87
C THR A 5 8.15 0.58 -1.59
N LEU A 6 7.49 0.38 -0.46
CA LEU A 6 8.11 0.40 0.86
C LEU A 6 8.85 -0.91 1.11
N SER A 7 9.96 -0.84 1.83
CA SER A 7 10.52 -2.03 2.45
C SER A 7 9.54 -2.62 3.47
N VAL A 8 9.65 -3.92 3.76
CA VAL A 8 8.85 -4.56 4.82
C VAL A 8 8.99 -3.82 6.17
N ARG A 9 10.20 -3.31 6.47
CA ARG A 9 10.44 -2.53 7.69
C ARG A 9 9.66 -1.22 7.68
N GLU A 10 9.77 -0.44 6.61
CA GLU A 10 9.06 0.84 6.48
C GLU A 10 7.54 0.63 6.48
N ALA A 11 7.06 -0.40 5.77
CA ALA A 11 5.65 -0.76 5.79
C ALA A 11 5.16 -1.07 7.21
N ARG A 12 5.94 -1.78 8.02
CA ARG A 12 5.60 -2.05 9.43
C ARG A 12 5.56 -0.78 10.28
N GLU A 13 6.53 0.09 10.12
CA GLU A 13 6.65 1.35 10.88
C GLU A 13 5.54 2.35 10.49
N GLN A 14 5.16 2.38 9.22
CA GLN A 14 4.17 3.32 8.67
C GLN A 14 2.75 2.77 8.61
N LEU A 15 2.53 1.48 8.91
CA LEU A 15 1.23 0.81 8.72
C LEU A 15 0.05 1.58 9.34
N PRO A 16 0.10 2.10 10.59
CA PRO A 16 -1.03 2.84 11.14
C PRO A 16 -1.39 4.08 10.34
N SER A 17 -0.39 4.84 9.90
CA SER A 17 -0.58 6.05 9.07
C SER A 17 -1.09 5.71 7.66
N LEU A 18 -0.57 4.64 7.06
CA LEU A 18 -1.03 4.14 5.77
C LEU A 18 -2.51 3.73 5.82
N LEU A 19 -2.93 3.01 6.86
CA LEU A 19 -4.33 2.61 7.04
C LEU A 19 -5.24 3.81 7.33
N ASP A 20 -4.75 4.80 8.08
CA ASP A 20 -5.49 6.04 8.34
C ASP A 20 -5.74 6.83 7.05
N ARG A 21 -4.73 6.94 6.17
CA ARG A 21 -4.87 7.54 4.84
C ARG A 21 -5.96 6.89 4.00
N PHE A 22 -6.00 5.55 3.97
CA PHE A 22 -7.06 4.82 3.26
C PHE A 22 -8.45 5.06 3.86
N ARG A 23 -8.58 5.15 5.19
CA ARG A 23 -9.85 5.49 5.85
C ARG A 23 -10.33 6.91 5.51
N HIS A 24 -9.41 7.82 5.21
CA HIS A 24 -9.72 9.18 4.75
C HIS A 24 -9.89 9.28 3.22
N GLY A 25 -10.01 8.15 2.53
CA GLY A 25 -10.35 8.11 1.11
C GLY A 25 -9.16 8.22 0.17
N GLU A 26 -7.93 8.06 0.66
CA GLU A 26 -6.79 7.89 -0.25
C GLU A 26 -6.90 6.56 -1.00
N ARG A 27 -6.65 6.58 -2.31
CA ARG A 27 -6.87 5.44 -3.23
C ARG A 27 -5.59 4.93 -3.89
N THR A 28 -4.45 5.54 -3.59
CA THR A 28 -3.16 5.22 -4.22
C THR A 28 -2.65 3.86 -3.73
N PRO A 29 -2.38 2.88 -4.60
CA PRO A 29 -1.77 1.61 -4.21
C PRO A 29 -0.36 1.81 -3.67
N VAL A 30 -0.02 1.07 -2.60
CA VAL A 30 1.33 1.05 -2.04
C VAL A 30 1.90 -0.36 -2.15
N GLY A 31 3.07 -0.46 -2.77
CA GLY A 31 3.83 -1.70 -2.86
C GLY A 31 4.57 -1.97 -1.55
N VAL A 32 4.72 -3.25 -1.22
CA VAL A 32 5.57 -3.72 -0.13
C VAL A 32 6.50 -4.78 -0.68
N GLY A 33 7.78 -4.72 -0.33
CA GLY A 33 8.73 -5.75 -0.73
C GLY A 33 10.15 -5.49 -0.27
N SER A 34 11.12 -6.02 -1.00
CA SER A 34 12.54 -5.94 -0.69
C SER A 34 13.37 -5.69 -1.95
N HIS A 35 14.58 -5.15 -1.80
CA HIS A 35 15.51 -4.95 -2.92
C HIS A 35 14.91 -4.30 -4.17
N ARG A 36 14.04 -3.29 -3.99
CA ARG A 36 13.32 -2.57 -5.08
C ARG A 36 12.34 -3.42 -5.88
N LYS A 37 12.02 -4.63 -5.42
CA LYS A 37 11.01 -5.51 -6.00
C LYS A 37 9.75 -5.46 -5.15
N THR A 38 8.62 -5.17 -5.80
CA THR A 38 7.30 -5.28 -5.17
C THR A 38 6.91 -6.75 -5.05
N GLU A 39 6.51 -7.17 -3.85
CA GLU A 39 6.13 -8.55 -3.53
C GLU A 39 4.67 -8.66 -3.09
N ALA A 40 4.14 -7.58 -2.49
CA ALA A 40 2.73 -7.42 -2.15
C ALA A 40 2.27 -6.00 -2.48
N VAL A 41 0.95 -5.81 -2.61
CA VAL A 41 0.33 -4.50 -2.79
C VAL A 41 -0.75 -4.33 -1.74
N VAL A 42 -0.73 -3.18 -1.08
CA VAL A 42 -1.80 -2.75 -0.18
C VAL A 42 -2.64 -1.69 -0.90
N ILE A 43 -3.94 -1.90 -0.89
CA ILE A 43 -4.95 -0.98 -1.43
C ILE A 43 -6.09 -0.82 -0.43
N SER A 44 -6.88 0.24 -0.57
CA SER A 44 -8.13 0.37 0.17
C SER A 44 -9.12 -0.71 -0.28
N VAL A 45 -10.01 -1.10 0.64
CA VAL A 45 -11.04 -2.13 0.36
C VAL A 45 -11.97 -1.71 -0.77
N ASP A 46 -12.29 -0.41 -0.88
CA ASP A 46 -13.12 0.11 -1.96
C ASP A 46 -12.47 -0.09 -3.33
N VAL A 47 -11.16 0.17 -3.44
CA VAL A 47 -10.40 -0.08 -4.67
C VAL A 47 -10.30 -1.58 -4.95
N PHE A 48 -10.15 -2.42 -3.92
CA PHE A 48 -10.17 -3.87 -4.12
C PHE A 48 -11.51 -4.34 -4.70
N ASN A 49 -12.64 -3.89 -4.12
CA ASN A 49 -13.99 -4.24 -4.57
C ASN A 49 -14.31 -3.76 -5.99
N GLU A 50 -13.67 -2.69 -6.47
CA GLU A 50 -13.82 -2.24 -7.85
C GLU A 50 -13.02 -3.09 -8.85
N LEU A 51 -12.00 -3.81 -8.39
CA LEU A 51 -11.13 -4.64 -9.21
C LEU A 51 -11.57 -6.11 -9.26
N THR A 52 -12.51 -6.53 -8.41
CA THR A 52 -12.99 -7.93 -8.27
C THR A 52 -14.49 -8.01 -8.42
#